data_AF-A0A4U5JQR8-F1
#
_entry.id   AF-A0A4U5JQR8-F1
#
_cell.length_a   1.000
_cell.length_b   1.000
_cell.length_c   1.000
_cell.angle_alpha   90.00
_cell.angle_beta   90.00
_cell.angle_gamma   90.00
#
_symmetry.space_group_name_H-M   'P 1'
#
loop_
_entity.id
_entity.type
_entity.pdbx_description
1 polymer ?
#
loop_
_entity_poly.entity_id
_entity_poly.type
_entity_poly.pdbx_seq_one_letter_code
_entity_poly.pdbx_strand_id
1 'polypeptide(L)' 'MKGKFLYVGAAILSLAMISSAVIAKRSSDLEIVYYDQKGQEVGGKYYSCFGSVSQWGTVTANAQKFSSPCDL' A
#
# COMPACT_ATOMS: atom_id res chain seq x y z
N MET A 1 -32.36 48.79 -11.50
CA MET A 1 -32.37 47.35 -11.83
C MET A 1 -31.18 47.09 -12.74
N LYS A 2 -30.09 46.50 -12.23
CA LYS A 2 -28.85 46.21 -12.97
C LYS A 2 -28.61 44.71 -12.88
N GLY A 3 -28.59 44.06 -14.04
CA GLY A 3 -28.49 42.61 -14.18
C GLY A 3 -27.17 42.05 -13.64
N LYS A 4 -27.30 40.98 -12.86
CA LYS A 4 -26.22 40.08 -12.47
C LYS A 4 -26.69 38.66 -12.79
N PHE A 5 -26.72 38.32 -14.06
CA PHE A 5 -27.03 36.97 -14.55
C PHE A 5 -25.97 36.51 -15.55
N LEU A 6 -24.71 36.59 -15.17
CA LEU A 6 -23.64 35.82 -15.80
C LEU A 6 -22.76 35.30 -14.67
N TYR A 7 -22.10 34.16 -14.87
CA TYR A 7 -21.21 33.46 -13.93
C TYR A 7 -21.78 32.36 -13.04
N VAL A 8 -22.81 31.62 -13.46
CA VAL A 8 -23.14 30.32 -12.82
C VAL A 8 -23.06 29.13 -13.79
N GLY A 9 -22.90 29.38 -15.10
CA GLY A 9 -22.89 28.31 -16.11
C GLY A 9 -21.53 27.66 -16.41
N ALA A 10 -20.41 28.24 -15.99
CA ALA A 10 -19.07 27.82 -16.46
C ALA A 10 -18.27 26.98 -15.46
N ALA A 11 -18.74 26.80 -14.23
CA ALA A 11 -17.97 26.13 -13.18
C ALA A 11 -18.23 24.62 -13.06
N ILE A 12 -19.26 24.09 -13.73
CA ILE A 12 -19.69 22.69 -13.55
C ILE A 12 -19.05 21.74 -14.57
N LEU A 13 -18.45 22.25 -15.66
CA LEU A 13 -17.93 21.40 -16.74
C LEU A 13 -16.50 20.89 -16.52
N SER A 14 -15.79 21.33 -15.48
CA SER A 14 -14.39 20.97 -15.22
C SER A 14 -14.22 19.73 -14.34
N LEU A 15 -15.30 19.17 -13.79
CA LEU A 15 -15.24 18.06 -12.82
C LEU A 15 -15.35 16.66 -13.47
N ALA A 16 -15.11 16.53 -14.78
CA ALA A 16 -15.38 15.29 -15.51
C ALA A 16 -14.14 14.48 -15.92
N MET A 17 -12.91 14.89 -15.62
CA MET A 17 -11.71 14.21 -16.15
C MET A 17 -10.58 14.05 -15.14
N ILE A 18 -10.88 13.50 -13.97
CA ILE A 18 -9.86 12.84 -13.16
C ILE A 18 -10.31 11.39 -12.98
N SER A 19 -10.33 10.65 -14.08
CA SER A 19 -10.27 9.19 -14.06
C SER A 19 -8.89 8.81 -13.53
N SER A 20 -8.75 8.84 -12.20
CA SER A 20 -7.59 8.30 -11.53
C SER A 20 -7.48 6.83 -11.93
N ALA A 21 -6.54 6.52 -12.82
CA ALA A 21 -6.14 5.15 -13.10
C ALA A 21 -5.54 4.60 -11.80
N VAL A 22 -6.39 3.96 -11.00
CA VAL A 22 -5.95 3.21 -9.82
C VAL A 22 -5.26 1.97 -10.36
N ILE A 23 -3.93 2.05 -10.49
CA ILE A 23 -3.10 0.87 -10.74
C ILE A 23 -3.19 0.05 -9.47
N ALA A 24 -4.11 -0.92 -9.43
CA ALA A 24 -4.20 -1.89 -8.36
C ALA A 24 -2.87 -2.67 -8.34
N LYS A 25 -2.06 -2.45 -7.31
CA LYS A 25 -0.83 -3.22 -7.09
C LYS A 25 -1.24 -4.67 -6.87
N ARG A 26 -0.66 -5.62 -7.62
CA ARG A 26 -0.93 -7.05 -7.39
C ARG A 26 -0.67 -7.38 -5.93
N SER A 27 -1.56 -8.17 -5.33
CA SER A 27 -1.34 -8.71 -3.99
C SER A 27 0.00 -9.44 -3.94
N SER A 28 0.69 -9.40 -2.82
CA SER A 28 1.98 -10.06 -2.62
C SER A 28 2.09 -10.56 -1.19
N ASP A 29 2.66 -11.74 -1.00
CA ASP A 29 3.11 -12.19 0.30
C ASP A 29 4.31 -11.33 0.73
N LEU A 30 4.37 -11.00 2.01
CA LEU A 30 5.48 -10.25 2.59
C LEU A 30 6.08 -11.05 3.74
N GLU A 31 7.33 -11.42 3.60
CA GLU A 31 8.13 -11.99 4.68
C GLU A 31 9.13 -10.94 5.18
N ILE A 32 9.24 -10.81 6.49
CA ILE A 32 10.20 -9.95 7.17
C ILE A 32 11.04 -10.83 8.08
N VAL A 33 12.34 -10.89 7.86
CA VAL A 33 13.27 -11.67 8.68
C VAL A 33 14.11 -10.72 9.54
N TYR A 34 14.15 -10.94 10.84
CA TYR A 34 14.88 -10.15 11.83
C TYR A 34 16.19 -10.83 12.19
N TYR A 35 17.26 -10.04 12.22
CA TYR A 35 18.61 -10.49 12.51
C TYR A 35 19.15 -9.82 13.78
N ASP A 36 20.06 -10.50 14.48
CA ASP A 36 20.84 -9.90 15.56
C ASP A 36 22.00 -9.04 15.02
N GLN A 37 22.83 -8.52 15.93
CA GLN A 37 24.03 -7.73 15.56
C GLN A 37 25.14 -8.57 14.90
N LYS A 38 25.06 -9.90 14.96
CA LYS A 38 26.00 -10.84 14.36
C LYS A 38 25.50 -11.35 13.00
N GLY A 39 24.30 -10.93 12.56
CA GLY A 39 23.67 -11.38 11.32
C GLY A 39 22.97 -12.74 11.42
N GLN A 40 22.69 -13.23 12.63
CA GLN A 40 21.93 -14.47 12.84
C GLN A 40 20.43 -14.17 12.85
N GLU A 41 19.64 -15.02 12.19
CA GLU A 41 18.18 -14.91 12.26
C GLU A 41 17.70 -15.17 13.69
N VAL A 42 16.88 -14.26 14.20
CA VAL A 42 16.31 -14.36 15.56
C VAL A 42 14.78 -14.32 15.57
N GLY A 43 14.15 -14.08 14.43
CA GLY A 43 12.71 -14.07 14.29
C GLY A 43 12.26 -13.60 12.92
N GLY A 44 10.94 -13.56 12.73
CA GLY A 44 10.37 -13.07 11.50
C GLY A 44 8.86 -12.87 11.58
N LYS A 45 8.31 -12.31 10.50
CA LYS A 45 6.90 -12.04 10.33
C LYS A 45 6.50 -12.29 8.88
N TYR A 46 5.46 -13.08 8.70
CA TYR A 46 4.90 -13.40 7.39
C TYR A 46 3.48 -12.84 7.28
N TYR A 47 3.22 -12.10 6.21
CA TYR A 47 1.90 -11.60 5.84
C TYR A 47 1.48 -12.30 4.56
N SER A 48 0.45 -13.11 4.66
CA SER A 48 -0.12 -13.81 3.52
C SER A 48 -1.10 -12.93 2.77
N CYS A 49 -1.15 -13.13 1.46
CA CYS A 49 -2.21 -12.63 0.58
C CYS A 49 -3.62 -13.00 1.03
N PHE A 50 -3.78 -14.13 1.70
CA PHE A 50 -5.07 -14.64 2.19
C PHE A 50 -5.48 -14.03 3.54
N GLY A 51 -4.74 -13.03 4.03
CA GLY A 51 -5.04 -12.31 5.27
C GLY A 51 -4.47 -12.96 6.54
N SER A 52 -3.73 -14.06 6.40
CA SER A 52 -3.04 -14.70 7.52
C SER A 52 -1.78 -13.94 7.89
N VAL A 53 -1.54 -13.75 9.19
CA VAL A 53 -0.28 -13.20 9.71
C VAL A 53 0.34 -14.19 10.68
N SER A 54 1.61 -14.52 10.45
CA SER A 54 2.40 -15.36 11.36
C SER A 54 3.61 -14.57 11.85
N GLN A 55 4.01 -14.76 13.10
CA GLN A 55 5.19 -14.15 13.68
C GLN A 55 5.92 -15.17 14.55
N TRP A 56 7.25 -15.20 14.47
CA TRP A 56 8.10 -16.03 15.32
C TRP A 56 9.29 -15.24 15.85
N GLY A 57 9.84 -15.69 16.98
CA GLY A 57 11.07 -15.15 17.54
C GLY A 57 11.00 -13.68 17.96
N THR A 58 12.16 -13.01 17.89
CA THR A 58 12.37 -11.65 18.40
C THR A 58 12.38 -10.63 17.26
N VAL A 59 11.66 -9.53 17.44
CA VAL A 59 11.68 -8.38 16.54
C VAL A 59 12.90 -7.51 16.83
N THR A 60 13.68 -7.19 15.80
CA THR A 60 14.86 -6.33 15.90
C THR A 60 14.81 -5.19 14.88
N ALA A 61 15.71 -4.22 15.01
CA ALA A 61 15.86 -3.13 14.05
C ALA A 61 16.55 -3.59 12.74
N ASN A 62 17.30 -4.70 12.77
CA ASN A 62 17.98 -5.24 11.60
C ASN A 62 17.05 -6.25 10.91
N ALA A 63 16.34 -5.80 9.86
CA ALA A 63 15.34 -6.61 9.18
C ALA A 63 15.54 -6.63 7.67
N GLN A 64 15.33 -7.79 7.05
CA GLN A 64 15.23 -7.93 5.60
C GLN A 64 13.79 -8.21 5.20
N LYS A 65 13.38 -7.71 4.03
CA LYS A 65 12.02 -7.86 3.52
C LYS A 65 12.07 -8.60 2.19
N PHE A 66 11.26 -9.65 2.09
CA PHE A 66 11.08 -10.44 0.89
C PHE A 66 9.62 -10.33 0.48
N SER A 67 9.38 -10.02 -0.79
CA SER A 67 8.03 -9.97 -1.35
C SER A 67 7.91 -10.95 -2.49
N SER A 68 6.92 -11.81 -2.45
CA SER A 68 6.57 -12.70 -3.56
C SER A 68 5.19 -12.32 -4.08
N PRO A 69 4.95 -12.27 -5.40
CA PRO A 69 3.58 -12.16 -5.91
C PRO A 69 2.76 -13.33 -5.38
N CYS A 70 1.48 -13.10 -5.06
CA CYS A 70 0.59 -14.23 -4.80
C CYS A 70 0.35 -14.95 -6.13
N ASP A 71 0.40 -16.27 -6.11
CA ASP A 71 -0.24 -17.06 -7.13
C ASP A 71 -1.76 -16.92 -6.93
N LEU A 72 -2.44 -16.29 -7.90
CA LEU A 72 -3.90 -16.21 -7.98
C LEU A 72 -4.44 -17.38 -8.79
#